data_AF-A0A3C1VU18-F1
#
_entry.id   AF-A0A3C1VU18-F1
#
_cell.length_a   1.000
_cell.length_b   1.000
_cell.length_c   1.000
_cell.angle_alpha   90.00
_cell.angle_beta   90.00
_cell.angle_gamma   90.00
#
_symmetry.space_group_name_H-M   'P 1'
#
loop_
_entity.id
_entity.type
_entity.pdbx_description
1 polymer ?
#
loop_
_entity_poly.entity_id
_entity_poly.type
_entity_poly.pdbx_seq_one_letter_code
_entity_poly.pdbx_strand_id
1 'polypeptide(L)'
;LRLDNLQGKAKLARGIARDHWEVALADMSINYSEEYWRSFNAYVYLVPESVLNVRADRIELGLLAKLALDSGVLSDNAMTELQGFNPDGVLENFSLSMPLTDTMDDIISLRSNVVDGQIGSVRNSPNIWGIDAYVEMEFDEAAQQLTGLAEVDSTDFSMNIPATFTSVWDYSYVNGRLLIDVDLSNGQRVKLVSSRIVAESEAVDGNAQFTSITQRFPDGSRDASLDLVVGAERVDAAQKTLYLPDGPNINQSLRNTMQFLEQAIVDGDIYSSGILYRGSTVGGSPSETKTFQSYWQLENGQGNF
;
A
#
# COMPACT_ATOMS: atom_id res chain seq x y z
N LEU A 1 15.32 -17.32 -16.19
CA LEU A 1 14.47 -18.18 -15.35
C LEU A 1 15.13 -19.53 -15.12
N ARG A 2 15.55 -19.82 -13.88
CA ARG A 2 15.99 -21.15 -13.44
C ARG A 2 15.15 -21.55 -12.25
N LEU A 3 14.42 -22.66 -12.38
CA LEU A 3 13.61 -23.25 -11.32
C LEU A 3 14.33 -24.51 -10.85
N ASP A 4 14.68 -24.57 -9.57
CA ASP A 4 15.35 -25.72 -8.98
C ASP A 4 14.46 -26.35 -7.90
N ASN A 5 14.69 -27.62 -7.59
CA ASN A 5 14.02 -28.35 -6.49
C ASN A 5 12.49 -28.32 -6.49
N LEU A 6 11.86 -28.36 -7.67
CA LEU A 6 10.41 -28.50 -7.80
C LEU A 6 9.94 -29.84 -7.21
N GLN A 7 9.05 -29.79 -6.22
CA GLN A 7 8.42 -30.97 -5.62
C GLN A 7 6.90 -30.76 -5.56
N GLY A 8 6.14 -31.86 -5.55
CA GLY A 8 4.68 -31.85 -5.46
C GLY A 8 4.01 -32.75 -6.51
N LYS A 9 2.70 -32.56 -6.71
CA LYS A 9 1.90 -33.28 -7.70
C LYS A 9 1.30 -32.30 -8.68
N ALA A 10 1.41 -32.60 -9.97
CA ALA A 10 0.77 -31.84 -11.03
C ALA A 10 -0.12 -32.75 -11.86
N LYS A 11 -1.30 -32.25 -12.23
CA LYS A 11 -2.20 -32.87 -13.21
C LYS A 11 -2.51 -31.85 -14.29
N LEU A 12 -2.24 -32.21 -15.53
CA LEU A 12 -2.68 -31.50 -16.71
C LEU A 12 -3.85 -32.29 -17.34
N ALA A 13 -4.95 -31.61 -17.62
CA ALA A 13 -6.07 -32.18 -18.37
C ALA A 13 -6.48 -31.23 -19.50
N ARG A 14 -6.91 -31.81 -20.61
CA ARG A 14 -7.53 -31.08 -21.72
C ARG A 14 -8.97 -31.59 -21.86
N GLY A 15 -9.93 -30.70 -21.70
CA GLY A 15 -11.32 -31.00 -21.94
C GLY A 15 -11.67 -30.76 -23.41
N ILE A 16 -12.27 -31.77 -24.04
CA ILE A 16 -12.61 -31.73 -25.47
C ILE A 16 -13.80 -30.78 -25.72
N ALA A 17 -14.70 -30.64 -24.75
CA ALA A 17 -15.78 -29.67 -24.80
C ALA A 17 -15.22 -28.27 -24.50
N ARG A 18 -15.34 -27.34 -25.47
CA ARG A 18 -14.81 -25.95 -25.42
C ARG A 18 -13.29 -25.80 -25.43
N ASP A 19 -12.56 -26.86 -25.76
CA ASP A 19 -11.09 -26.88 -25.84
C ASP A 19 -10.37 -26.24 -24.64
N HIS A 20 -10.78 -26.61 -23.43
CA HIS A 20 -10.24 -26.01 -22.21
C HIS A 20 -9.06 -26.84 -21.65
N TRP A 21 -8.20 -26.15 -20.91
CA TRP A 21 -7.05 -26.72 -20.21
C TRP A 21 -7.19 -26.51 -18.71
N GLU A 22 -6.93 -27.56 -17.96
CA GLU A 22 -6.90 -27.53 -16.50
C GLU A 22 -5.51 -27.94 -16.01
N VAL A 23 -4.92 -27.13 -15.15
CA VAL A 23 -3.69 -27.46 -14.42
C VAL A 23 -4.03 -27.45 -12.94
N ALA A 24 -3.93 -28.61 -12.30
CA ALA A 24 -4.03 -28.73 -10.86
C ALA A 24 -2.66 -29.03 -10.26
N LEU A 25 -2.25 -28.22 -9.31
CA LEU A 25 -1.00 -28.28 -8.58
C LEU A 25 -1.32 -28.53 -7.11
N ALA A 26 -0.73 -29.57 -6.53
CA ALA A 26 -0.96 -29.94 -5.14
C ALA A 26 0.35 -30.17 -4.41
N ASP A 27 0.42 -29.65 -3.19
CA ASP A 27 1.59 -29.71 -2.31
C ASP A 27 2.88 -29.23 -3.01
N MET A 28 2.78 -28.23 -3.87
CA MET A 28 3.91 -27.77 -4.68
C MET A 28 4.88 -26.95 -3.85
N SER A 29 6.17 -27.21 -3.95
CA SER A 29 7.23 -26.34 -3.43
C SER A 29 8.30 -26.16 -4.49
N ILE A 30 8.92 -24.99 -4.52
CA ILE A 30 9.93 -24.65 -5.53
C ILE A 30 11.02 -23.80 -4.90
N ASN A 31 12.25 -23.94 -5.40
CA ASN A 31 13.29 -22.94 -5.12
C ASN A 31 13.40 -22.02 -6.32
N TYR A 32 13.24 -20.72 -6.08
CA TYR A 32 13.56 -19.70 -7.06
C TYR A 32 14.82 -18.97 -6.63
N SER A 33 15.92 -19.22 -7.35
CA SER A 33 17.25 -18.76 -6.94
C SER A 33 17.61 -19.23 -5.52
N GLU A 34 17.78 -18.32 -4.56
CA GLU A 34 18.10 -18.65 -3.15
C GLU A 34 16.86 -18.73 -2.25
N GLU A 35 15.65 -18.54 -2.80
CA GLU A 35 14.41 -18.47 -2.02
C GLU A 35 13.59 -19.75 -2.12
N TYR A 36 13.10 -20.20 -0.97
CA TYR A 36 12.22 -21.36 -0.85
C TYR A 36 10.76 -20.91 -0.86
N TRP A 37 10.01 -21.36 -1.86
CA TRP A 37 8.56 -21.24 -1.89
C TRP A 37 7.96 -22.35 -1.04
N ARG A 38 7.31 -21.94 0.03
CA ARG A 38 6.53 -22.82 0.90
C ARG A 38 5.44 -23.52 0.10
N SER A 39 4.99 -24.65 0.64
CA SER A 39 4.02 -25.48 -0.05
C SER A 39 2.76 -24.69 -0.42
N PHE A 40 2.33 -24.82 -1.68
CA PHE A 40 1.13 -24.19 -2.22
C PHE A 40 0.33 -25.17 -3.07
N ASN A 41 -0.97 -24.91 -3.16
CA ASN A 41 -1.90 -25.55 -4.06
C ASN A 41 -2.42 -24.51 -5.04
N ALA A 42 -2.48 -24.86 -6.32
CA ALA A 42 -2.99 -23.97 -7.35
C ALA A 42 -3.84 -24.69 -8.38
N TYR A 43 -4.79 -23.98 -8.94
CA TYR A 43 -5.66 -24.44 -9.99
C TYR A 43 -5.73 -23.38 -11.09
N VAL A 44 -5.34 -23.76 -12.30
CA VAL A 44 -5.44 -22.92 -13.49
C VAL A 44 -6.47 -23.54 -14.43
N TYR A 45 -7.42 -22.73 -14.87
CA TYR A 45 -8.42 -23.08 -15.87
C TYR A 45 -8.34 -22.09 -17.02
N LEU A 46 -8.02 -22.59 -18.20
CA LEU A 46 -7.81 -21.80 -19.41
C LEU A 46 -8.78 -22.26 -20.49
N VAL A 47 -9.60 -21.35 -20.98
CA VAL A 47 -10.30 -21.50 -22.26
C VAL A 47 -9.61 -20.55 -23.24
N PRO A 48 -8.89 -21.06 -24.26
CA PRO A 48 -8.22 -20.22 -25.24
C PRO A 48 -9.16 -19.18 -25.84
N GLU A 49 -8.66 -17.95 -26.03
CA GLU A 49 -9.41 -16.81 -26.60
C GLU A 49 -10.71 -16.48 -25.84
N SER A 50 -10.84 -16.93 -24.58
CA SER A 50 -12.03 -16.69 -23.77
C SER A 50 -11.70 -16.28 -22.35
N VAL A 51 -11.06 -17.13 -21.53
CA VAL A 51 -10.82 -16.79 -20.12
C VAL A 51 -9.66 -17.59 -19.52
N LEU A 52 -8.89 -16.92 -18.68
CA LEU A 52 -7.95 -17.51 -17.75
C LEU A 52 -8.46 -17.30 -16.31
N ASN A 53 -8.66 -18.39 -15.58
CA ASN A 53 -8.90 -18.37 -14.14
C ASN A 53 -7.71 -19.00 -13.42
N VAL A 54 -7.18 -18.32 -12.41
CA VAL A 54 -6.13 -18.85 -11.53
C VAL A 54 -6.64 -18.77 -10.11
N ARG A 55 -6.52 -19.87 -9.37
CA ARG A 55 -6.75 -19.91 -7.93
C ARG A 55 -5.54 -20.50 -7.25
N ALA A 56 -5.16 -19.95 -6.11
CA ALA A 56 -4.14 -20.53 -5.27
C ALA A 56 -4.48 -20.31 -3.80
N ASP A 57 -4.12 -21.25 -2.94
CA ASP A 57 -4.26 -21.05 -1.50
C ASP A 57 -3.22 -20.09 -0.94
N ARG A 58 -2.02 -20.05 -1.54
CA ARG A 58 -0.86 -19.29 -1.10
C ARG A 58 0.02 -18.88 -2.29
N ILE A 59 0.43 -17.62 -2.33
CA ILE A 59 1.47 -17.13 -3.24
C ILE A 59 2.36 -16.13 -2.51
N GLU A 60 3.69 -16.30 -2.55
CA GLU A 60 4.60 -15.27 -1.99
C GLU A 60 4.68 -14.08 -2.95
N LEU A 61 4.33 -12.88 -2.46
CA LEU A 61 4.24 -11.65 -3.25
C LEU A 61 5.61 -11.20 -3.75
N GLY A 62 6.65 -11.33 -2.93
CA GLY A 62 8.03 -11.02 -3.33
C GLY A 62 8.49 -11.84 -4.54
N LEU A 63 8.06 -13.11 -4.64
CA LEU A 63 8.37 -13.91 -5.84
C LEU A 63 7.56 -13.45 -7.06
N LEU A 64 6.27 -13.17 -6.90
CA LEU A 64 5.47 -12.63 -8.01
C LEU A 64 6.08 -11.34 -8.58
N ALA A 65 6.54 -10.44 -7.70
CA ALA A 65 7.23 -9.22 -8.09
C ALA A 65 8.50 -9.54 -8.90
N LYS A 66 9.33 -10.47 -8.44
CA LYS A 66 10.55 -10.90 -9.15
C LYS A 66 10.24 -11.54 -10.50
N LEU A 67 9.24 -12.40 -10.58
CA LEU A 67 8.82 -13.00 -11.85
C LEU A 67 8.32 -11.94 -12.83
N ALA A 68 7.60 -10.93 -12.36
CA ALA A 68 7.17 -9.80 -13.19
C ALA A 68 8.36 -8.98 -13.70
N LEU A 69 9.35 -8.70 -12.85
CA LEU A 69 10.60 -8.02 -13.23
C LEU A 69 11.40 -8.83 -14.26
N ASP A 70 11.51 -10.14 -14.07
CA ASP A 70 12.27 -11.05 -14.95
C ASP A 70 11.53 -11.40 -16.25
N SER A 71 10.24 -11.08 -16.35
CA SER A 71 9.40 -11.42 -17.51
C SER A 71 9.77 -10.65 -18.78
N GLY A 72 10.34 -9.45 -18.65
CA GLY A 72 10.57 -8.52 -19.75
C GLY A 72 9.31 -7.85 -20.31
N VAL A 73 8.15 -8.01 -19.66
CA VAL A 73 6.86 -7.45 -20.12
C VAL A 73 6.63 -6.03 -19.58
N LEU A 74 7.23 -5.67 -18.45
CA LEU A 74 7.05 -4.36 -17.82
C LEU A 74 7.74 -3.25 -18.61
N SER A 75 7.11 -2.07 -18.67
CA SER A 75 7.77 -0.84 -19.12
C SER A 75 8.88 -0.41 -18.14
N ASP A 76 9.87 0.37 -18.60
CA ASP A 76 10.97 0.86 -17.75
C ASP A 76 10.49 1.58 -16.49
N ASN A 77 9.41 2.36 -16.61
CA ASN A 77 8.80 3.05 -15.48
C ASN A 77 8.15 2.07 -14.50
N ALA A 78 7.39 1.09 -15.00
CA ALA A 78 6.76 0.08 -14.16
C ALA A 78 7.80 -0.81 -13.47
N MET A 79 8.88 -1.15 -14.16
CA MET A 79 10.00 -1.89 -13.60
C MET A 79 10.70 -1.11 -12.47
N THR A 80 11.00 0.18 -12.68
CA THR A 80 11.61 1.04 -11.66
C THR A 80 10.70 1.21 -10.45
N GLU A 81 9.39 1.39 -10.67
CA GLU A 81 8.42 1.53 -9.58
C GLU A 81 8.25 0.21 -8.81
N LEU A 82 8.15 -0.94 -9.48
CA LEU A 82 8.07 -2.25 -8.82
C LEU A 82 9.35 -2.59 -8.04
N GLN A 83 10.53 -2.25 -8.57
CA GLN A 83 11.80 -2.39 -7.84
C GLN A 83 11.89 -1.49 -6.61
N GLY A 84 11.36 -0.26 -6.71
CA GLY A 84 11.37 0.67 -5.58
C GLY A 84 10.36 0.30 -4.49
N PHE A 85 9.15 -0.09 -4.89
CA PHE A 85 8.13 -0.57 -3.96
C PHE A 85 8.50 -1.93 -3.37
N ASN A 86 9.22 -2.78 -4.11
CA ASN A 86 9.70 -4.09 -3.67
C ASN A 86 8.69 -4.83 -2.75
N PRO A 87 7.46 -5.09 -3.25
CA PRO A 87 6.40 -5.59 -2.41
C PRO A 87 6.72 -7.02 -1.95
N ASP A 88 6.37 -7.33 -0.71
CA ASP A 88 6.60 -8.65 -0.10
C ASP A 88 5.42 -9.07 0.80
N GLY A 89 5.45 -10.30 1.30
CA GLY A 89 4.40 -10.92 2.09
C GLY A 89 3.70 -12.07 1.36
N VAL A 90 2.56 -12.49 1.87
CA VAL A 90 1.83 -13.67 1.36
C VAL A 90 0.45 -13.28 0.87
N LEU A 91 0.11 -13.71 -0.34
CA LEU A 91 -1.26 -13.70 -0.85
C LEU A 91 -1.93 -15.03 -0.54
N GLU A 92 -2.95 -15.02 0.31
CA GLU A 92 -3.76 -16.20 0.65
C GLU A 92 -5.15 -16.16 0.00
N ASN A 93 -5.67 -17.34 -0.34
CA ASN A 93 -6.96 -17.47 -1.04
C ASN A 93 -7.03 -16.63 -2.32
N PHE A 94 -5.92 -16.62 -3.07
CA PHE A 94 -5.76 -15.89 -4.31
C PHE A 94 -6.73 -16.38 -5.39
N SER A 95 -7.38 -15.44 -6.06
CA SER A 95 -8.21 -15.68 -7.23
C SER A 95 -7.99 -14.59 -8.26
N LEU A 96 -7.67 -14.98 -9.49
CA LEU A 96 -7.56 -14.12 -10.66
C LEU A 96 -8.51 -14.63 -11.74
N SER A 97 -9.30 -13.74 -12.34
CA SER A 97 -10.08 -13.99 -13.55
C SER A 97 -9.70 -12.94 -14.59
N MET A 98 -9.16 -13.40 -15.71
CA MET A 98 -8.71 -12.56 -16.82
C MET A 98 -9.42 -13.03 -18.09
N PRO A 99 -10.37 -12.26 -18.62
CA PRO A 99 -10.89 -12.51 -19.96
C PRO A 99 -9.74 -12.47 -20.99
N LEU A 100 -9.83 -13.31 -22.01
CA LEU A 100 -8.86 -13.40 -23.11
C LEU A 100 -9.49 -13.06 -24.45
N THR A 101 -10.68 -12.47 -24.43
CA THR A 101 -11.37 -11.94 -25.59
C THR A 101 -10.85 -10.55 -25.93
N ASP A 102 -10.88 -10.19 -27.21
CA ASP A 102 -10.57 -8.82 -27.67
C ASP A 102 -11.81 -7.91 -27.55
N THR A 103 -12.67 -8.09 -26.53
CA THR A 103 -13.89 -7.29 -26.40
C THR A 103 -13.67 -6.08 -25.49
N MET A 104 -14.30 -4.96 -25.84
CA MET A 104 -14.14 -3.68 -25.13
C MET A 104 -14.72 -3.65 -23.70
N ASP A 105 -15.30 -4.75 -23.20
CA ASP A 105 -15.95 -4.84 -21.89
C ASP A 105 -15.25 -5.83 -20.93
N ASP A 106 -14.00 -6.19 -21.22
CA ASP A 106 -13.27 -7.22 -20.48
C ASP A 106 -12.59 -6.66 -19.22
N ILE A 107 -13.08 -7.10 -18.06
CA ILE A 107 -12.56 -6.74 -16.74
C ILE A 107 -11.68 -7.87 -16.20
N ILE A 108 -10.41 -7.56 -15.95
CA ILE A 108 -9.51 -8.43 -15.18
C ILE A 108 -9.82 -8.22 -13.71
N SER A 109 -10.11 -9.28 -12.95
CA SER A 109 -10.41 -9.19 -11.52
C SER A 109 -9.45 -10.05 -10.69
N LEU A 110 -8.99 -9.51 -9.58
CA LEU A 110 -8.13 -10.15 -8.60
C LEU A 110 -8.73 -10.00 -7.21
N ARG A 111 -8.69 -11.07 -6.42
CA ARG A 111 -9.07 -11.07 -5.01
C ARG A 111 -8.08 -11.91 -4.20
N SER A 112 -7.72 -11.44 -3.02
CA SER A 112 -6.82 -12.15 -2.12
C SER A 112 -6.95 -11.63 -0.70
N ASN A 113 -6.54 -12.43 0.27
CA ASN A 113 -6.05 -11.89 1.55
C ASN A 113 -4.54 -11.65 1.40
N VAL A 114 -4.05 -10.62 2.06
CA VAL A 114 -2.63 -10.29 2.21
C VAL A 114 -2.30 -10.56 3.67
N VAL A 115 -1.22 -11.29 3.91
CA VAL A 115 -0.68 -11.58 5.24
C VAL A 115 0.75 -11.08 5.29
N ASP A 116 1.07 -10.31 6.34
CA ASP A 116 2.39 -9.72 6.55
C ASP A 116 2.91 -8.97 5.31
N GLY A 117 2.02 -8.19 4.68
CA GLY A 117 2.32 -7.44 3.48
C GLY A 117 3.30 -6.30 3.76
N GLN A 118 4.23 -6.10 2.84
CA GLN A 118 5.21 -5.03 2.87
C GLN A 118 5.23 -4.26 1.56
N ILE A 119 5.37 -2.93 1.66
CA ILE A 119 5.56 -2.03 0.52
C ILE A 119 6.61 -0.97 0.90
N GLY A 120 7.67 -0.88 0.10
CA GLY A 120 8.73 0.10 0.21
C GLY A 120 8.34 1.51 -0.27
N SER A 121 9.21 2.47 0.02
CA SER A 121 9.00 3.89 -0.28
C SER A 121 9.49 4.24 -1.67
N VAL A 122 8.60 4.80 -2.49
CA VAL A 122 8.93 5.41 -3.78
C VAL A 122 8.52 6.88 -3.74
N ARG A 123 9.46 7.77 -4.06
CA ARG A 123 9.20 9.23 -4.24
C ARG A 123 8.46 9.87 -3.06
N ASN A 124 8.97 9.65 -1.85
CA ASN A 124 8.42 10.17 -0.58
C ASN A 124 7.08 9.54 -0.16
N SER A 125 6.64 8.44 -0.78
CA SER A 125 5.60 7.61 -0.16
C SER A 125 6.13 6.99 1.14
N PRO A 126 5.25 6.57 2.05
CA PRO A 126 5.68 5.79 3.21
C PRO A 126 6.25 4.42 2.79
N ASN A 127 7.15 3.89 3.62
CA ASN A 127 7.37 2.46 3.77
C ASN A 127 6.33 1.91 4.73
N ILE A 128 5.75 0.76 4.44
CA ILE A 128 4.73 0.11 5.27
C ILE A 128 5.01 -1.39 5.34
N TRP A 129 4.87 -2.01 6.51
CA TRP A 129 4.98 -3.46 6.69
C TRP A 129 4.04 -3.97 7.79
N GLY A 130 3.84 -5.29 7.86
CA GLY A 130 2.87 -5.91 8.75
C GLY A 130 1.41 -5.69 8.32
N ILE A 131 1.18 -5.60 7.01
CA ILE A 131 -0.17 -5.40 6.45
C ILE A 131 -0.90 -6.74 6.39
N ASP A 132 -1.97 -6.87 7.18
CA ASP A 132 -2.96 -7.94 7.05
C ASP A 132 -4.23 -7.32 6.48
N ALA A 133 -4.65 -7.80 5.31
CA ALA A 133 -5.74 -7.16 4.57
C ALA A 133 -6.51 -8.11 3.67
N TYR A 134 -7.76 -7.77 3.38
CA TYR A 134 -8.48 -8.28 2.23
C TYR A 134 -8.37 -7.28 1.07
N VAL A 135 -8.06 -7.77 -0.14
CA VAL A 135 -7.95 -6.93 -1.34
C VAL A 135 -8.83 -7.46 -2.48
N GLU A 136 -9.50 -6.52 -3.16
CA GLU A 136 -10.14 -6.73 -4.46
C GLU A 136 -9.63 -5.67 -5.44
N MET A 137 -9.24 -6.09 -6.65
CA MET A 137 -8.78 -5.19 -7.70
C MET A 137 -9.45 -5.57 -9.02
N GLU A 138 -9.86 -4.57 -9.79
CA GLU A 138 -10.46 -4.74 -11.11
C GLU A 138 -9.77 -3.80 -12.10
N PHE A 139 -9.30 -4.34 -13.22
CA PHE A 139 -8.69 -3.57 -14.30
C PHE A 139 -9.56 -3.67 -15.55
N ASP A 140 -10.08 -2.53 -15.99
CA ASP A 140 -10.75 -2.34 -17.27
C ASP A 140 -9.71 -1.86 -18.30
N GLU A 141 -9.37 -2.75 -19.23
CA GLU A 141 -8.37 -2.46 -20.26
C GLU A 141 -8.86 -1.40 -21.25
N ALA A 142 -10.15 -1.37 -21.58
CA ALA A 142 -10.69 -0.40 -22.54
C ALA A 142 -10.72 1.01 -21.94
N ALA A 143 -11.10 1.13 -20.67
CA ALA A 143 -11.06 2.39 -19.94
C ALA A 143 -9.64 2.78 -19.47
N GLN A 144 -8.69 1.85 -19.50
CA GLN A 144 -7.35 2.01 -18.90
C GLN A 144 -7.45 2.40 -17.42
N GLN A 145 -8.36 1.75 -16.69
CA GLN A 145 -8.71 2.09 -15.32
C GLN A 145 -8.57 0.88 -14.40
N LEU A 146 -7.83 1.05 -13.31
CA LEU A 146 -7.74 0.10 -12.20
C LEU A 146 -8.57 0.66 -11.05
N THR A 147 -9.55 -0.11 -10.58
CA THR A 147 -10.29 0.18 -9.34
C THR A 147 -10.00 -0.89 -8.31
N GLY A 148 -10.16 -0.57 -7.05
CA GLY A 148 -9.90 -1.54 -6.00
C GLY A 148 -10.37 -1.13 -4.63
N LEU A 149 -10.31 -2.12 -3.75
CA LEU A 149 -10.67 -2.09 -2.36
C LEU A 149 -9.60 -2.81 -1.56
N ALA A 150 -9.12 -2.19 -0.50
CA ALA A 150 -8.38 -2.87 0.55
C ALA A 150 -9.08 -2.66 1.90
N GLU A 151 -9.34 -3.72 2.63
CA GLU A 151 -9.82 -3.69 4.02
C GLU A 151 -8.71 -4.24 4.91
N VAL A 152 -8.13 -3.38 5.73
CA VAL A 152 -6.97 -3.65 6.58
C VAL A 152 -7.44 -3.93 8.00
N ASP A 153 -6.87 -4.96 8.60
CA ASP A 153 -7.07 -5.33 10.01
C ASP A 153 -5.78 -5.97 10.54
N SER A 154 -4.80 -5.13 10.87
CA SER A 154 -3.44 -5.51 11.26
C SER A 154 -3.21 -5.39 12.76
N THR A 155 -2.47 -6.31 13.36
CA THR A 155 -2.04 -6.24 14.78
C THR A 155 -0.54 -5.97 14.99
N ASP A 156 0.23 -5.83 13.92
CA ASP A 156 1.67 -5.55 13.96
C ASP A 156 2.06 -4.63 12.79
N PHE A 157 1.35 -3.50 12.70
CA PHE A 157 1.50 -2.58 11.57
C PHE A 157 2.57 -1.55 11.88
N SER A 158 3.49 -1.37 10.94
CA SER A 158 4.50 -0.34 11.06
C SER A 158 4.59 0.49 9.80
N MET A 159 4.92 1.76 9.97
CA MET A 159 5.10 2.70 8.89
C MET A 159 6.30 3.61 9.15
N ASN A 160 7.00 3.98 8.09
CA ASN A 160 8.00 5.05 8.15
C ASN A 160 7.84 5.98 6.95
N ILE A 161 8.03 7.28 7.16
CA ILE A 161 8.00 8.29 6.08
C ILE A 161 9.39 8.94 6.04
N PRO A 162 10.38 8.32 5.36
CA PRO A 162 11.80 8.68 5.52
C PRO A 162 12.12 10.13 5.17
N ALA A 163 11.32 10.72 4.28
CA ALA A 163 11.46 12.11 3.85
C ALA A 163 11.20 13.12 4.98
N THR A 164 10.35 12.75 5.94
CA THR A 164 9.77 13.66 6.93
C THR A 164 10.11 13.26 8.36
N PHE A 165 10.18 11.97 8.65
CA PHE A 165 10.44 11.42 9.99
C PHE A 165 11.58 10.40 9.93
N THR A 166 12.47 10.45 10.91
CA THR A 166 13.49 9.41 11.12
C THR A 166 12.95 8.22 11.88
N SER A 167 11.96 8.45 12.75
CA SER A 167 11.34 7.40 13.57
C SER A 167 10.38 6.52 12.77
N VAL A 168 10.31 5.26 13.16
CA VAL A 168 9.26 4.33 12.73
C VAL A 168 8.03 4.56 13.61
N TRP A 169 6.85 4.45 13.03
CA TRP A 169 5.59 4.43 13.75
C TRP A 169 5.10 3.00 13.82
N ASP A 170 5.23 2.41 15.01
CA ASP A 170 4.77 1.06 15.31
C ASP A 170 3.40 1.15 15.97
N TYR A 171 2.41 0.48 15.37
CA TYR A 171 1.03 0.43 15.83
C TYR A 171 0.68 -1.01 16.19
N SER A 172 0.19 -1.19 17.42
CA SER A 172 -0.33 -2.49 17.90
C SER A 172 -1.64 -2.88 17.23
N TYR A 173 -2.34 -1.92 16.62
CA TYR A 173 -3.54 -2.19 15.86
C TYR A 173 -3.78 -1.12 14.79
N VAL A 174 -4.09 -1.55 13.56
CA VAL A 174 -4.57 -0.67 12.48
C VAL A 174 -5.76 -1.31 11.79
N ASN A 175 -6.85 -0.57 11.71
CA ASN A 175 -8.06 -0.99 11.01
C ASN A 175 -8.56 0.11 10.09
N GLY A 176 -8.98 -0.25 8.88
CA GLY A 176 -9.60 0.70 7.98
C GLY A 176 -9.83 0.16 6.58
N ARG A 177 -10.49 0.96 5.76
CA ARG A 177 -10.79 0.64 4.37
C ARG A 177 -10.22 1.69 3.45
N LEU A 178 -9.66 1.26 2.33
CA LEU A 178 -9.08 2.09 1.28
C LEU A 178 -9.75 1.76 -0.05
N LEU A 179 -10.30 2.78 -0.71
CA LEU A 179 -10.73 2.71 -2.10
C LEU A 179 -9.59 3.22 -2.98
N ILE A 180 -9.32 2.48 -4.04
CA ILE A 180 -8.24 2.74 -5.00
C ILE A 180 -8.87 2.99 -6.37
N ASP A 181 -8.46 4.07 -7.02
CA ASP A 181 -8.85 4.40 -8.39
C ASP A 181 -7.60 4.92 -9.11
N VAL A 182 -7.17 4.24 -10.17
CA VAL A 182 -6.03 4.61 -10.99
C VAL A 182 -6.47 4.71 -12.44
N ASP A 183 -6.33 5.90 -13.01
CA ASP A 183 -6.63 6.20 -14.42
C ASP A 183 -5.31 6.36 -15.17
N LEU A 184 -5.11 5.55 -16.21
CA LEU A 184 -3.92 5.50 -17.06
C LEU A 184 -4.17 6.11 -18.46
N SER A 185 -5.37 6.63 -18.73
CA SER A 185 -5.76 7.14 -20.06
C SER A 185 -4.99 8.39 -20.50
N ASN A 186 -4.55 9.21 -19.54
CA ASN A 186 -3.77 10.43 -19.78
C ASN A 186 -2.64 10.60 -18.76
N GLY A 187 -1.66 9.70 -18.83
CA GLY A 187 -0.56 9.62 -17.87
C GLY A 187 -0.91 8.65 -16.76
N GLN A 188 -0.80 9.08 -15.50
CA GLN A 188 -1.19 8.26 -14.35
C GLN A 188 -1.81 9.15 -13.29
N ARG A 189 -3.11 8.97 -13.02
CA ARG A 189 -3.81 9.61 -11.92
C ARG A 189 -4.19 8.56 -10.88
N VAL A 190 -3.63 8.67 -9.68
CA VAL A 190 -3.94 7.78 -8.54
C VAL A 190 -4.79 8.56 -7.56
N LYS A 191 -5.99 8.05 -7.27
CA LYS A 191 -6.88 8.55 -6.23
C LYS A 191 -7.06 7.45 -5.17
N LEU A 192 -6.75 7.82 -3.94
CA LEU A 192 -6.93 7.00 -2.75
C LEU A 192 -7.93 7.67 -1.82
N VAL A 193 -8.94 6.93 -1.37
CA VAL A 193 -9.96 7.45 -0.44
C VAL A 193 -10.11 6.47 0.71
N SER A 194 -9.84 6.91 1.93
CA SER A 194 -10.02 6.07 3.10
C SER A 194 -11.41 6.25 3.73
N SER A 195 -11.87 5.20 4.40
CA SER A 195 -12.84 5.34 5.49
C SER A 195 -12.17 5.99 6.71
N ARG A 196 -12.86 5.98 7.86
CA ARG A 196 -12.17 6.12 9.14
C ARG A 196 -11.14 4.99 9.26
N ILE A 197 -9.90 5.37 9.51
CA ILE A 197 -8.80 4.51 9.92
C ILE A 197 -8.69 4.66 11.44
N VAL A 198 -8.53 3.55 12.14
CA VAL A 198 -8.18 3.50 13.56
C VAL A 198 -6.74 3.00 13.65
N ALA A 199 -5.92 3.65 14.47
CA ALA A 199 -4.53 3.27 14.69
C ALA A 199 -4.21 3.43 16.17
N GLU A 200 -3.77 2.36 16.82
CA GLU A 200 -3.49 2.30 18.25
C GLU A 200 -2.03 1.92 18.48
N SER A 201 -1.40 2.57 19.46
CA SER A 201 -0.07 2.27 19.95
C SER A 201 0.07 2.69 21.41
N GLU A 202 1.21 2.40 22.03
CA GLU A 202 1.51 2.93 23.36
C GLU A 202 1.44 4.46 23.39
N ALA A 203 1.89 5.12 22.31
CA ALA A 203 1.96 6.57 22.21
C ALA A 203 0.64 7.25 21.83
N VAL A 204 -0.23 6.61 21.03
CA VAL A 204 -1.44 7.25 20.50
C VAL A 204 -2.60 6.28 20.31
N ASP A 205 -3.80 6.74 20.63
CA ASP A 205 -5.06 6.14 20.19
C ASP A 205 -5.69 7.10 19.18
N GLY A 206 -5.45 6.81 17.90
CA GLY A 206 -5.67 7.74 16.80
C GLY A 206 -6.74 7.27 15.82
N ASN A 207 -7.29 8.23 15.10
CA ASN A 207 -8.06 7.96 13.91
C ASN A 207 -7.71 8.94 12.80
N ALA A 208 -7.80 8.49 11.55
CA ALA A 208 -7.53 9.31 10.38
C ALA A 208 -8.57 9.06 9.29
N GLN A 209 -8.78 10.07 8.45
CA GLN A 209 -9.49 9.93 7.19
C GLN A 209 -8.79 10.80 6.15
N PHE A 210 -8.58 10.26 4.95
CA PHE A 210 -7.95 11.02 3.89
C PHE A 210 -8.53 10.77 2.51
N THR A 211 -8.34 11.77 1.64
CA THR A 211 -8.39 11.63 0.19
C THR A 211 -7.09 12.16 -0.38
N SER A 212 -6.35 11.30 -1.07
CA SER A 212 -5.13 11.68 -1.78
C SER A 212 -5.36 11.53 -3.27
N ILE A 213 -5.01 12.56 -4.04
CA ILE A 213 -5.03 12.51 -5.50
C ILE A 213 -3.65 12.91 -5.97
N THR A 214 -3.00 12.06 -6.76
CA THR A 214 -1.75 12.39 -7.45
C THR A 214 -1.96 12.19 -8.94
N GLN A 215 -1.37 13.05 -9.75
CA GLN A 215 -1.42 12.97 -11.20
C GLN A 215 -0.04 13.24 -11.78
N ARG A 216 0.42 12.32 -12.63
CA ARG A 216 1.58 12.49 -13.50
C ARG A 216 1.07 12.59 -14.93
N PHE A 217 1.35 13.72 -15.57
CA PHE A 217 0.99 13.93 -16.97
C PHE A 217 2.07 13.36 -17.92
N PRO A 218 1.74 13.10 -19.19
CA PRO A 218 2.69 12.60 -20.18
C PRO A 218 3.90 13.53 -20.42
N ASP A 219 3.75 14.84 -20.18
CA ASP A 219 4.82 15.84 -20.31
C ASP A 219 5.78 15.87 -19.10
N GLY A 220 5.55 15.01 -18.10
CA GLY A 220 6.34 14.93 -16.88
C GLY A 220 5.91 15.90 -15.78
N SER A 221 4.97 16.81 -16.05
CA SER A 221 4.38 17.66 -15.03
C SER A 221 3.57 16.82 -14.02
N ARG A 222 3.40 17.37 -12.81
CA ARG A 222 2.76 16.68 -11.69
C ARG A 222 1.79 17.59 -10.98
N ASP A 223 0.67 17.02 -10.58
CA ASP A 223 -0.27 17.61 -9.64
C ASP A 223 -0.50 16.64 -8.48
N ALA A 224 -0.75 17.16 -7.29
CA ALA A 224 -0.99 16.35 -6.11
C ALA A 224 -1.73 17.14 -5.04
N SER A 225 -2.77 16.54 -4.45
CA SER A 225 -3.54 17.11 -3.36
C SER A 225 -3.83 16.07 -2.28
N LEU A 226 -3.97 16.56 -1.05
CA LEU A 226 -4.33 15.76 0.10
C LEU A 226 -5.34 16.53 0.94
N ASP A 227 -6.47 15.87 1.19
CA ASP A 227 -7.39 16.18 2.28
C ASP A 227 -7.14 15.13 3.37
N LEU A 228 -6.74 15.57 4.56
CA LEU A 228 -6.40 14.71 5.68
C LEU A 228 -7.04 15.28 6.95
N VAL A 229 -7.79 14.43 7.63
CA VAL A 229 -8.29 14.68 8.98
C VAL A 229 -7.66 13.63 9.88
N VAL A 230 -7.05 14.06 10.97
CA VAL A 230 -6.54 13.16 12.01
C VAL A 230 -7.14 13.61 13.34
N GLY A 231 -7.72 12.68 14.06
CA GLY A 231 -8.15 12.83 15.45
C GLY A 231 -7.30 11.96 16.35
N ALA A 232 -7.01 12.45 17.55
CA ALA A 232 -6.42 11.65 18.61
C ALA A 232 -7.37 11.65 19.81
N GLU A 233 -7.76 10.45 20.23
CA GLU A 233 -8.52 10.25 21.45
C GLU A 233 -7.60 10.41 22.65
N ARG A 234 -6.38 9.85 22.57
CA ARG A 234 -5.28 9.98 23.53
C ARG A 234 -3.95 10.11 22.78
N VAL A 235 -3.06 10.97 23.26
CA VAL A 235 -1.61 10.97 22.95
C VAL A 235 -0.84 11.14 24.24
N ASP A 236 0.15 10.28 24.46
CA ASP A 236 1.17 10.49 25.49
C ASP A 236 2.15 11.57 24.99
N ALA A 237 2.13 12.76 25.60
CA ALA A 237 2.98 13.86 25.18
C ALA A 237 4.47 13.60 25.48
N ALA A 238 4.81 12.66 26.36
CA ALA A 238 6.19 12.22 26.54
C ALA A 238 6.73 11.51 25.29
N GLN A 239 5.85 10.90 24.47
CA GLN A 239 6.18 10.20 23.22
C GLN A 239 6.11 11.09 21.97
N LYS A 240 5.91 12.41 22.13
CA LYS A 240 5.77 13.38 21.04
C LYS A 240 6.87 13.31 19.97
N THR A 241 8.09 12.92 20.33
CA THR A 241 9.23 12.86 19.41
C THR A 241 8.92 12.02 18.17
N LEU A 242 8.10 10.97 18.32
CA LEU A 242 7.65 10.13 17.22
C LEU A 242 6.91 10.93 16.12
N TYR A 243 6.22 12.00 16.51
CA TYR A 243 5.33 12.78 15.65
C TYR A 243 5.86 14.18 15.32
N LEU A 244 7.08 14.53 15.74
CA LEU A 244 7.75 15.77 15.37
C LEU A 244 8.66 15.55 14.14
N PRO A 245 8.42 16.23 12.99
CA PRO A 245 9.24 16.07 11.81
C PRO A 245 10.72 16.40 12.05
N ASP A 246 11.60 15.43 11.82
CA ASP A 246 13.04 15.51 12.05
C ASP A 246 13.89 15.00 10.87
N GLY A 247 13.22 14.55 9.79
CA GLY A 247 13.82 13.95 8.60
C GLY A 247 14.69 14.89 7.75
N PRO A 248 15.30 14.36 6.68
CA PRO A 248 16.28 15.07 5.85
C PRO A 248 15.69 16.23 5.05
N ASN A 249 14.40 16.18 4.69
CA ASN A 249 13.77 17.23 3.88
C ASN A 249 13.20 18.40 4.72
N ILE A 250 13.41 18.38 6.04
CA ILE A 250 12.95 19.43 6.94
C ILE A 250 13.92 20.61 6.90
N ASN A 251 13.42 21.78 6.48
CA ASN A 251 14.19 23.02 6.44
C ASN A 251 14.62 23.45 7.85
N GLN A 252 15.68 24.27 7.94
CA GLN A 252 16.28 24.63 9.23
C GLN A 252 15.32 25.37 10.17
N SER A 253 14.45 26.23 9.64
CA SER A 253 13.49 26.99 10.46
C SER A 253 12.48 26.07 11.15
N LEU A 254 11.91 25.14 10.38
CA LEU A 254 11.00 24.12 10.90
C LEU A 254 11.72 23.20 11.88
N ARG A 255 12.95 22.78 11.55
CA ARG A 255 13.79 21.94 12.44
C ARG A 255 14.01 22.62 13.81
N ASN A 256 14.36 23.90 13.82
CA ASN A 256 14.52 24.65 15.06
C ASN A 256 13.22 24.72 15.87
N THR A 257 12.08 24.89 15.19
CA THR A 257 10.76 24.90 15.83
C THR A 257 10.43 23.53 16.45
N MET A 258 10.70 22.45 15.73
CA MET A 258 10.48 21.09 16.23
C MET A 258 11.40 20.77 17.41
N GLN A 259 12.65 21.20 17.38
CA GLN A 259 13.58 21.06 18.51
C GLN A 259 13.13 21.85 19.74
N PHE A 260 12.57 23.05 19.54
CA PHE A 260 11.99 23.81 20.63
C PHE A 260 10.77 23.08 21.23
N LEU A 261 9.84 22.60 20.40
CA LEU A 261 8.69 21.83 20.88
C LEU A 261 9.12 20.55 21.62
N GLU A 262 10.18 19.90 21.12
CA GLU A 262 10.73 18.70 21.73
C GLU A 262 11.22 18.97 23.16
N GLN A 263 11.89 20.09 23.39
CA GLN A 263 12.40 20.47 24.71
C GLN A 263 11.30 21.06 25.61
N ALA A 264 10.35 21.77 25.01
CA ALA A 264 9.34 22.53 25.75
C ALA A 264 8.22 21.65 26.30
N ILE A 265 7.85 20.57 25.62
CA ILE A 265 6.84 19.63 26.08
C ILE A 265 7.55 18.48 26.81
N VAL A 266 7.41 18.40 28.12
CA VAL A 266 8.11 17.37 28.92
C VAL A 266 7.23 16.15 29.10
N ASP A 267 5.99 16.37 29.51
CA ASP A 267 5.04 15.32 29.88
C ASP A 267 3.60 15.89 29.78
N GLY A 268 2.62 15.01 29.83
CA GLY A 268 1.20 15.33 29.84
C GLY A 268 0.40 14.46 28.89
N ASP A 269 -0.91 14.58 29.00
CA ASP A 269 -1.82 13.81 28.17
C ASP A 269 -2.61 14.74 27.24
N ILE A 270 -2.57 14.43 25.95
CA ILE A 270 -3.35 15.13 24.95
C ILE A 270 -4.58 14.27 24.65
N TYR A 271 -5.77 14.84 24.82
CA TYR A 271 -7.02 14.14 24.52
C TYR A 271 -7.86 14.94 23.55
N SER A 272 -8.84 14.28 22.92
CA SER A 272 -9.87 14.92 22.09
C SER A 272 -9.28 16.02 21.20
N SER A 273 -8.24 15.70 20.44
CA SER A 273 -7.46 16.65 19.66
C SER A 273 -7.54 16.29 18.19
N GLY A 274 -7.25 17.23 17.31
CA GLY A 274 -7.29 16.94 15.89
C GLY A 274 -6.65 17.98 15.01
N ILE A 275 -6.26 17.49 13.83
CA ILE A 275 -5.69 18.28 12.75
C ILE A 275 -6.49 18.08 11.47
N LEU A 276 -6.58 19.14 10.69
CA LEU A 276 -7.09 19.15 9.33
C LEU A 276 -6.01 19.74 8.45
N TYR A 277 -5.63 19.00 7.42
CA TYR A 277 -4.85 19.47 6.31
C TYR A 277 -5.67 19.37 5.02
N ARG A 278 -5.64 20.42 4.21
CA ARG A 278 -6.21 20.43 2.86
C ARG A 278 -5.30 21.22 1.94
N GLY A 279 -4.89 20.63 0.83
CA GLY A 279 -4.20 21.40 -0.22
C GLY A 279 -3.18 20.61 -1.02
N SER A 280 -2.41 21.36 -1.82
CA SER A 280 -1.39 20.79 -2.70
C SER A 280 -0.26 20.15 -1.93
N THR A 281 0.15 18.94 -2.31
CA THR A 281 1.34 18.26 -1.79
C THR A 281 2.53 18.34 -2.75
N VAL A 282 2.41 19.06 -3.86
CA VAL A 282 3.52 19.33 -4.79
C VAL A 282 4.53 20.28 -4.13
N GLY A 283 5.81 19.92 -4.19
CA GLY A 283 6.91 20.72 -3.64
C GLY A 283 6.96 22.13 -4.24
N GLY A 284 7.15 23.14 -3.39
CA GLY A 284 7.19 24.55 -3.81
C GLY A 284 5.83 25.18 -4.11
N SER A 285 4.72 24.47 -3.93
CA SER A 285 3.39 25.06 -4.10
C SER A 285 3.16 26.22 -3.13
N PRO A 286 2.50 27.31 -3.58
CA PRO A 286 2.26 28.49 -2.75
C PRO A 286 1.50 28.16 -1.46
N SER A 287 1.82 28.87 -0.38
CA SER A 287 1.21 28.63 0.94
C SER A 287 -0.31 28.78 0.94
N GLU A 288 -0.85 29.68 0.11
CA GLU A 288 -2.29 29.93 -0.04
C GLU A 288 -3.06 28.75 -0.66
N THR A 289 -2.35 27.78 -1.25
CA THR A 289 -2.95 26.52 -1.75
C THR A 289 -3.09 25.46 -0.65
N LYS A 290 -2.73 25.80 0.59
CA LYS A 290 -2.69 24.89 1.74
C LYS A 290 -3.44 25.51 2.91
N THR A 291 -4.28 24.70 3.54
CA THR A 291 -4.97 25.02 4.79
C THR A 291 -4.54 24.00 5.82
N PHE A 292 -4.10 24.50 6.97
CA PHE A 292 -3.85 23.69 8.16
C PHE A 292 -4.66 24.27 9.32
N GLN A 293 -5.41 23.42 10.01
CA GLN A 293 -6.13 23.76 11.23
C GLN A 293 -5.85 22.69 12.27
N SER A 294 -5.72 23.11 13.52
CA SER A 294 -5.48 22.18 14.63
C SER A 294 -6.14 22.69 15.89
N TYR A 295 -6.57 21.77 16.74
CA TYR A 295 -6.95 22.07 18.10
C TYR A 295 -6.40 20.98 19.02
N TRP A 296 -6.03 21.37 20.24
CA TRP A 296 -5.38 20.51 21.20
C TRP A 296 -6.00 20.73 22.58
N GLN A 297 -6.35 19.65 23.27
CA GLN A 297 -6.72 19.68 24.69
C GLN A 297 -5.64 18.94 25.47
N LEU A 298 -5.06 19.62 26.45
CA LEU A 298 -3.96 19.11 27.26
C LEU A 298 -4.39 19.04 28.72
N GLU A 299 -4.15 17.90 29.36
CA GLU A 299 -4.30 17.70 30.80
C GLU A 299 -2.95 17.33 31.41
N ASN A 300 -2.74 17.70 32.68
CA ASN A 300 -1.55 17.38 33.46
C ASN A 300 -0.20 17.75 32.79
N GLY A 301 -0.21 18.72 31.88
CA GLY A 301 0.97 19.09 31.11
C GLY A 301 2.11 19.67 31.94
N GLN A 302 3.32 19.23 31.65
CA GLN A 302 4.57 19.82 32.15
C GLN A 302 5.37 20.40 30.99
N GLY A 303 5.83 21.65 31.15
CA GLY A 303 6.65 22.31 30.14
C GLY A 303 7.89 22.99 30.70
N ASN A 304 8.90 23.13 29.83
CA ASN A 304 10.11 23.89 30.07
C ASN A 304 10.17 25.09 29.10
N PHE A 305 10.62 26.24 29.59
CA PHE A 305 10.73 27.47 28.81
C PHE A 305 12.16 27.99 28.79
#